data_AF-A0AAV2ZF56-F1
#
_entry.id   AF-A0AAV2ZF56-F1
#
_cell.length_a   1.000
_cell.length_b   1.000
_cell.length_c   1.000
_cell.angle_alpha   90.00
_cell.angle_beta   90.00
_cell.angle_gamma   90.00
#
_symmetry.space_group_name_H-M   'P 1'
#
loop_
_entity.id
_entity.type
_entity.pdbx_description
1 polymer ?
#
loop_
_entity_poly.entity_id
_entity_poly.type
_entity_poly.pdbx_seq_one_letter_code
_entity_poly.pdbx_strand_id
1 'polypeptide(L)'
;DETEFRNFIVWLEDQKIRHYKIEDRGNLRNIHSSEWPKQYEKYLKDVSCPFKLQERQEAIDWLLGLAVRLEYGDNAAKYQVAKPLNTEATKSVEPLINLD
;
A
#
# COMPACT_ATOMS: atom_id res chain seq x y z
N ASP A 1 13.49 14.16 -3.36
CA ASP A 1 12.84 15.48 -3.44
C ASP A 1 11.60 15.62 -2.57
N GLU A 2 11.30 16.82 -2.10
CA GLU A 2 10.08 17.10 -1.34
C GLU A 2 8.82 17.08 -2.22
N THR A 3 8.92 17.60 -3.45
CA THR A 3 7.81 17.56 -4.42
C THR A 3 7.42 16.12 -4.76
N GLU A 4 8.39 15.23 -4.96
CA GLU A 4 8.14 13.81 -5.22
C GLU A 4 7.47 13.13 -4.02
N PHE A 5 7.93 13.42 -2.80
CA PHE A 5 7.28 12.94 -1.59
C PHE A 5 5.82 13.38 -1.52
N ARG A 6 5.54 14.67 -1.74
CA ARG A 6 4.18 15.21 -1.71
C ARG A 6 3.30 14.56 -2.79
N ASN A 7 3.82 14.39 -4.00
CA ASN A 7 3.15 13.69 -5.09
C ASN A 7 2.85 12.24 -4.76
N PHE A 8 3.79 11.54 -4.12
CA PHE A 8 3.62 10.16 -3.72
C PHE A 8 2.50 9.97 -2.70
N ILE A 9 2.42 10.85 -1.70
CA ILE A 9 1.32 10.85 -0.72
C ILE A 9 -0.04 11.10 -1.41
N VAL A 10 -0.10 12.07 -2.32
CA VAL A 10 -1.31 12.36 -3.10
C VAL A 10 -1.74 11.15 -3.92
N TRP A 11 -0.79 10.48 -4.57
CA TRP A 11 -1.07 9.28 -5.35
C TRP A 11 -1.59 8.13 -4.48
N LEU A 12 -0.99 7.91 -3.30
CA LEU A 12 -1.46 6.90 -2.36
C LEU A 12 -2.90 7.15 -1.94
N GLU A 13 -3.23 8.40 -1.61
CA GLU A 13 -4.58 8.79 -1.24
C GLU A 13 -5.56 8.66 -2.43
N ASP A 14 -5.18 9.08 -3.64
CA ASP A 14 -6.08 9.01 -4.79
C ASP A 14 -6.34 7.58 -5.29
N GLN A 15 -5.31 6.73 -5.26
CA GLN A 15 -5.39 5.39 -5.87
C GLN A 15 -5.72 4.30 -4.87
N LYS A 16 -5.08 4.32 -3.69
CA LYS A 16 -5.10 3.19 -2.75
C LYS A 16 -5.93 3.45 -1.50
N ILE A 17 -5.64 4.52 -0.78
CA ILE A 17 -6.23 4.76 0.54
C ILE A 17 -7.65 5.34 0.42
N ARG A 18 -7.85 6.32 -0.46
CA ARG A 18 -9.14 6.94 -0.79
C ARG A 18 -9.96 7.35 0.44
N HIS A 19 -9.29 7.79 1.51
CA HIS A 19 -9.93 8.12 2.78
C HIS A 19 -10.78 9.40 2.66
N TYR A 20 -10.31 10.39 1.91
CA TYR A 20 -10.99 11.65 1.67
C TYR A 20 -11.93 11.59 0.48
N LYS A 21 -13.03 12.35 0.59
CA LYS A 21 -13.90 12.69 -0.55
C LYS A 21 -13.13 13.55 -1.55
N ILE A 22 -13.54 13.51 -2.81
CA ILE A 22 -12.89 14.23 -3.92
C ILE A 22 -12.70 15.73 -3.60
N GLU A 23 -13.65 16.33 -2.91
CA GLU A 23 -13.64 17.75 -2.54
C GLU A 23 -12.54 18.08 -1.50
N ASP A 24 -12.36 17.22 -0.50
CA ASP A 24 -11.34 17.39 0.56
C ASP A 24 -9.91 17.10 0.07
N ARG A 25 -9.77 16.37 -1.04
CA ARG A 25 -8.45 16.06 -1.63
C ARG A 25 -7.75 17.26 -2.22
N GLY A 26 -8.49 18.32 -2.57
CA GLY A 26 -7.91 19.54 -3.15
C GLY A 26 -6.77 20.12 -2.32
N ASN A 27 -6.90 20.07 -1.00
CA ASN A 27 -5.91 20.63 -0.09
C ASN A 27 -4.61 19.78 -0.05
N LEU A 28 -4.74 18.45 -0.15
CA LEU A 28 -3.60 17.52 -0.20
C LEU A 28 -2.92 17.54 -1.58
N ARG A 29 -3.71 17.70 -2.66
CA ARG A 29 -3.23 17.82 -4.05
C ARG A 29 -2.45 19.11 -4.30
N ASN A 30 -2.69 20.16 -3.51
CA ASN A 30 -1.96 21.40 -3.62
C ASN A 30 -0.55 21.29 -3.01
N ILE A 31 0.32 20.52 -3.67
CA ILE A 31 1.68 20.21 -3.20
C ILE A 31 2.61 21.41 -3.11
N HIS A 32 2.26 22.55 -3.71
CA HIS A 32 3.05 23.79 -3.64
C HIS A 32 2.56 24.74 -2.54
N SER A 33 1.46 24.40 -1.86
CA SER A 33 0.94 25.20 -0.76
C SER A 33 1.89 25.21 0.43
N SER A 34 2.04 26.39 1.04
CA SER A 34 2.72 26.58 2.33
C SER A 34 2.03 25.83 3.47
N GLU A 35 0.72 25.60 3.34
CA GLU A 35 -0.11 24.90 4.33
C GLU A 35 -0.11 23.37 4.13
N TRP A 36 0.52 22.86 3.06
CA TRP A 36 0.60 21.43 2.77
C TRP A 36 1.09 20.59 3.96
N PRO A 37 2.13 20.99 4.72
CA PRO A 37 2.58 20.22 5.88
C PRO A 37 1.49 20.06 6.95
N LYS A 38 0.68 21.10 7.19
CA LYS A 38 -0.45 21.03 8.14
C LYS A 38 -1.53 20.09 7.63
N GLN A 39 -1.81 20.16 6.33
CA GLN A 39 -2.74 19.24 5.68
C GLN A 39 -2.28 17.80 5.76
N TYR A 40 -0.99 17.56 5.54
CA TYR A 40 -0.38 16.24 5.67
C TYR A 40 -0.44 15.73 7.10
N GLU A 41 -0.17 16.56 8.11
CA GLU A 41 -0.32 16.16 9.51
C GLU A 41 -1.76 15.77 9.85
N LYS A 42 -2.73 16.56 9.38
CA LYS A 42 -4.15 16.24 9.54
C LYS A 42 -4.48 14.92 8.87
N TYR A 43 -4.00 14.72 7.65
CA TYR A 43 -4.18 13.47 6.91
C TYR A 43 -3.63 12.27 7.67
N LEU A 44 -2.42 12.36 8.21
CA LEU A 44 -1.83 11.30 9.04
C LEU A 44 -2.72 10.96 10.24
N LYS A 45 -3.28 11.96 10.92
CA LYS A 45 -4.21 11.73 12.04
C LYS A 45 -5.52 11.07 11.57
N ASP A 46 -6.08 11.53 10.46
CA ASP A 46 -7.34 11.04 9.92
C ASP A 46 -7.24 9.56 9.49
N VAL A 47 -6.12 9.19 8.86
CA VAL A 47 -5.84 7.77 8.54
C VAL A 47 -5.39 6.96 9.75
N SER A 48 -5.30 7.55 10.95
CA SER A 48 -4.81 6.92 12.19
C SER A 48 -3.35 6.45 12.13
N CYS A 49 -2.50 7.18 11.40
CA CYS A 49 -1.06 6.97 11.38
C CYS A 49 -0.43 7.45 12.72
N PRO A 50 0.38 6.62 13.40
CA PRO A 50 0.99 6.99 14.67
C PRO A 50 2.22 7.90 14.54
N PHE A 51 2.73 8.10 13.32
CA PHE A 51 3.97 8.81 13.05
C PHE A 51 3.76 10.31 12.80
N LYS A 52 4.81 11.10 12.99
CA LYS A 52 4.78 12.55 12.79
C LYS A 52 5.33 12.96 11.42
N LEU A 53 5.14 14.23 11.06
CA LEU A 53 5.70 14.90 9.87
C LEU A 53 7.22 14.72 9.67
N GLN A 54 7.96 14.53 10.77
CA GLN A 54 9.42 14.38 10.77
C GLN A 54 9.84 12.96 10.39
N GLU A 55 9.02 11.97 10.72
CA GLU A 55 9.23 10.53 10.50
C GLU A 55 8.66 10.14 9.13
N ARG A 56 9.18 10.80 8.08
CA ARG A 56 8.63 10.67 6.72
C ARG A 56 8.75 9.24 6.19
N GLN A 57 9.84 8.55 6.47
CA GLN A 57 10.07 7.19 5.99
C GLN A 57 9.12 6.21 6.65
N GLU A 58 9.00 6.29 7.97
CA GLU A 58 8.12 5.44 8.79
C GLU A 58 6.65 5.70 8.46
N ALA A 59 6.27 6.97 8.27
CA ALA A 59 4.93 7.33 7.81
C ALA A 59 4.63 6.75 6.41
N ILE A 60 5.59 6.80 5.48
CA ILE A 60 5.44 6.18 4.15
C ILE A 60 5.25 4.67 4.26
N ASP A 61 6.13 3.99 5.00
CA ASP A 61 6.09 2.54 5.14
C ASP A 61 4.76 2.08 5.75
N TRP A 62 4.29 2.83 6.76
CA TRP A 62 2.99 2.61 7.36
C TRP A 62 1.82 2.85 6.40
N LEU A 63 1.85 3.94 5.62
CA LEU A 63 0.83 4.25 4.61
C LEU A 63 0.81 3.20 3.49
N LEU A 64 1.97 2.68 3.09
CA LEU A 64 2.10 1.57 2.15
C LEU A 64 1.46 0.29 2.72
N GLY A 65 1.76 -0.04 3.98
CA GLY A 65 1.13 -1.16 4.68
C GLY A 65 -0.39 -1.01 4.83
N LEU A 66 -0.88 0.23 5.03
CA LEU A 66 -2.32 0.52 5.02
C LEU A 66 -2.92 0.30 3.61
N ALA A 67 -2.30 0.85 2.57
CA ALA A 67 -2.72 0.70 1.19
C ALA A 67 -2.82 -0.77 0.76
N VAL A 68 -1.83 -1.59 1.12
CA VAL A 68 -1.84 -3.04 0.83
C VAL A 68 -2.98 -3.75 1.57
N ARG A 69 -3.23 -3.41 2.84
CA ARG A 69 -4.34 -3.97 3.61
C ARG A 69 -5.70 -3.63 3.01
N LEU A 70 -5.89 -2.39 2.54
CA LEU A 70 -7.11 -1.96 1.88
C LEU A 70 -7.30 -2.68 0.53
N GLU A 71 -6.27 -2.75 -0.30
CA GLU A 71 -6.30 -3.49 -1.57
C GLU A 71 -6.62 -4.97 -1.36
N TYR A 72 -6.02 -5.61 -0.35
CA TYR A 72 -6.31 -7.00 -0.02
C TYR A 72 -7.73 -7.16 0.53
N GLY A 73 -8.23 -6.22 1.35
CA GLY A 73 -9.60 -6.22 1.84
C GLY A 73 -10.63 -6.14 0.70
N ASP A 74 -10.43 -5.21 -0.23
CA ASP A 74 -11.32 -5.01 -1.38
C ASP A 74 -11.28 -6.20 -2.36
N ASN A 75 -10.12 -6.83 -2.50
CA ASN A 75 -9.94 -7.99 -3.37
C ASN A 75 -9.91 -9.33 -2.61
N ALA A 76 -10.32 -9.38 -1.35
CA ALA A 76 -10.21 -10.58 -0.51
C ALA A 76 -10.90 -11.78 -1.16
N ALA A 77 -12.03 -11.53 -1.84
CA ALA A 77 -12.75 -12.53 -2.62
C ALA A 77 -11.94 -13.11 -3.78
N LYS A 78 -11.03 -12.35 -4.42
CA LYS A 78 -10.14 -12.88 -5.47
C LYS A 78 -9.03 -13.76 -4.90
N TYR A 79 -8.53 -13.44 -3.71
CA TYR A 79 -7.44 -14.18 -3.07
C TYR A 79 -7.92 -15.39 -2.25
N GLN A 80 -9.19 -15.42 -1.85
CA GLN A 80 -9.80 -16.59 -1.20
C GLN A 80 -10.05 -17.76 -2.17
N VAL A 81 -10.06 -17.52 -3.48
CA VAL A 81 -10.21 -18.58 -4.52
C VAL A 81 -8.86 -19.19 -4.88
N ALA A 82 -7.94 -19.30 -3.92
CA ALA A 82 -6.83 -20.24 -4.05
C ALA A 82 -7.40 -21.65 -3.82
N LYS A 83 -7.94 -22.26 -4.89
CA LYS A 83 -8.14 -23.72 -4.87
C LYS A 83 -6.78 -24.35 -4.55
N PRO A 84 -6.69 -25.29 -3.60
CA PRO A 84 -5.44 -26.02 -3.39
C PRO A 84 -5.04 -26.60 -4.74
N LEU A 85 -3.79 -26.34 -5.14
CA LEU A 85 -3.22 -26.98 -6.32
C LEU A 85 -3.32 -28.48 -6.05
N ASN A 86 -4.22 -29.17 -6.75
CA ASN A 86 -4.34 -30.61 -6.62
C ASN A 86 -3.08 -31.19 -7.29
N THR A 87 -2.03 -31.41 -6.49
CA THR A 87 -0.85 -32.16 -6.90
C THR A 87 -1.26 -33.61 -7.05
N GLU A 88 -1.96 -33.91 -8.15
CA GLU A 88 -2.06 -35.28 -8.61
C GLU A 88 -0.66 -35.68 -9.06
N ALA A 89 -0.02 -36.45 -8.19
CA ALA A 89 1.25 -37.09 -8.42
C ALA A 89 1.24 -37.82 -9.76
N THR A 90 1.84 -37.22 -10.78
CA THR A 90 2.36 -37.97 -11.93
C THR A 90 3.55 -38.80 -11.43
N LYS A 91 3.24 -40.01 -10.98
CA LYS A 91 4.17 -41.15 -10.96
C LYS A 91 4.83 -41.27 -12.33
N SER A 92 6.08 -41.75 -12.33
CA SER A 92 6.95 -42.08 -13.48
C SER A 92 7.86 -40.90 -13.87
N VAL A 93 9.17 -40.88 -13.64
CA VAL A 93 10.18 -41.95 -13.70
C VAL A 93 11.42 -41.60 -12.85
N GLU A 94 11.89 -42.55 -12.06
CA GLU A 94 13.31 -42.66 -11.65
C GLU A 94 13.76 -44.06 -12.15
N PRO A 95 15.00 -44.31 -12.59
CA PRO A 95 16.21 -43.92 -11.84
C PRO A 95 17.45 -43.58 -12.72
N LEU A 96 18.53 -43.10 -12.07
CA LEU A 96 19.92 -43.60 -12.16
C LEU A 96 20.92 -42.52 -11.76
N ILE A 97 21.24 -42.46 -10.46
CA ILE A 97 22.53 -41.97 -9.99
C ILE A 97 23.21 -43.10 -9.21
N ASN A 98 23.93 -43.97 -9.93
CA ASN A 98 25.00 -44.76 -9.32
C ASN A 98 26.25 -43.87 -9.35
N LEU A 99 26.78 -43.53 -8.17
CA LEU A 99 28.16 -43.10 -8.01
C LEU A 99 28.68 -43.77 -6.73
N ASP A 100 29.31 -44.92 -6.91
CA ASP A 100 30.36 -45.44 -6.02
C ASP A 100 31.71 -45.01 -6.63
#